data_AF-K2EJU5-F1
#
_entry.id   AF-K2EJU5-F1
#
_cell.length_a   1.000
_cell.length_b   1.000
_cell.length_c   1.000
_cell.angle_alpha   90.00
_cell.angle_beta   90.00
_cell.angle_gamma   90.00
#
_symmetry.space_group_name_H-M   'P 1'
#
loop_
_entity.id
_entity.type
_entity.pdbx_description
1 polymer ?
#
loop_
_entity_poly.entity_id
_entity_poly.type
_entity_poly.pdbx_seq_one_letter_code
_entity_poly.pdbx_strand_id
1 'polypeptide(L)'
;MYASDIMRQIESFFWGIIAALGALFVQLLVFIGFSFFSNSQTELTFSQLFILPQFVIAAAFIEETFRYLIISKVVEMYSLSKSFIINSLFIGLGFAATEFLLLETSGNLPNNQILSELAIVHIGISGIIGYLVAVKNPQKVWTFIYVATLATILHSSYNFLIQKREFFQSYLILILLGLIILTNIFNLLRISSKLAHD
;
A
#
# COMPACT_ATOMS: atom_id res chain seq x y z
N MET A 1 4.04 23.48 18.67
CA MET A 1 3.03 22.54 18.15
C MET A 1 3.41 21.95 16.79
N TYR A 2 4.01 22.70 15.85
CA TYR A 2 4.40 22.17 14.53
C TYR A 2 5.58 21.17 14.51
N ALA A 3 6.58 21.33 15.39
CA ALA A 3 7.76 20.47 15.38
C ALA A 3 7.46 19.00 15.76
N SER A 4 6.44 18.76 16.60
CA SER A 4 6.02 17.40 16.97
C SER A 4 5.31 16.69 15.82
N ASP A 5 4.57 17.41 14.99
CA ASP A 5 3.81 16.82 13.89
C ASP A 5 4.73 16.40 12.74
N ILE A 6 5.73 17.22 12.42
CA ILE A 6 6.77 16.87 11.43
C ILE A 6 7.55 15.65 11.90
N MET A 7 7.93 15.59 13.18
CA MET A 7 8.63 14.43 13.73
C MET A 7 7.79 13.15 13.59
N ARG A 8 6.49 13.21 13.89
CA ARG A 8 5.56 12.08 13.72
C ARG A 8 5.39 11.65 12.27
N GLN A 9 5.39 12.60 11.33
CA GLN A 9 5.33 12.31 9.89
C GLN A 9 6.61 11.60 9.41
N ILE A 10 7.78 12.06 9.86
CA ILE A 10 9.06 11.40 9.58
C ILE A 10 9.08 10.00 10.19
N GLU A 11 8.63 9.85 11.44
CA GLU A 11 8.52 8.54 12.08
C GLU A 11 7.58 7.61 11.28
N SER A 12 6.43 8.12 10.83
CA SER A 12 5.49 7.40 9.98
C SER A 12 6.12 6.98 8.65
N PHE A 13 6.95 7.83 8.04
CA PHE A 13 7.69 7.46 6.83
C PHE A 13 8.60 6.25 7.07
N PHE A 14 9.38 6.23 8.16
CA PHE A 14 10.23 5.07 8.49
C PHE A 14 9.43 3.81 8.82
N TRP A 15 8.28 3.97 9.49
CA TRP A 15 7.35 2.85 9.69
C TRP A 15 6.81 2.29 8.37
N GLY A 16 6.67 3.12 7.34
CA GLY A 16 6.35 2.70 5.97
C GLY A 16 7.44 1.85 5.35
N ILE A 17 8.70 2.22 5.53
CA ILE A 17 9.86 1.43 5.09
C ILE A 17 9.86 0.06 5.78
N ILE A 18 9.66 0.04 7.09
CA ILE A 18 9.60 -1.21 7.88
C ILE A 18 8.45 -2.11 7.38
N ALA A 19 7.29 -1.53 7.10
CA ALA A 19 6.15 -2.27 6.54
C ALA A 19 6.47 -2.91 5.19
N ALA A 20 7.11 -2.15 4.28
CA ALA A 20 7.48 -2.62 2.95
C ALA A 20 8.51 -3.76 3.02
N LEU A 21 9.56 -3.59 3.82
CA LEU A 21 10.58 -4.62 4.01
C LEU A 21 10.01 -5.88 4.67
N GLY A 22 9.10 -5.72 5.65
CA GLY A 22 8.39 -6.85 6.26
C GLY A 22 7.53 -7.62 5.27
N ALA A 23 6.79 -6.92 4.42
CA ALA A 23 6.00 -7.53 3.36
C ALA A 23 6.88 -8.27 2.35
N LEU A 24 7.97 -7.65 1.88
CA LEU A 24 8.93 -8.25 0.96
C LEU A 24 9.56 -9.51 1.55
N PHE A 25 9.92 -9.49 2.83
CA PHE A 25 10.46 -10.67 3.52
C PHE A 25 9.47 -11.84 3.49
N VAL A 26 8.19 -11.60 3.76
CA VAL A 26 7.16 -12.65 3.69
C VAL A 26 6.95 -13.13 2.26
N GLN A 27 6.91 -12.24 1.27
CA GLN A 27 6.83 -12.62 -0.14
C GLN A 27 8.02 -13.50 -0.56
N LEU A 28 9.23 -13.21 -0.08
CA LEU A 28 10.42 -14.02 -0.33
C LEU A 28 10.30 -15.42 0.29
N LEU A 29 9.78 -15.54 1.51
CA LEU A 29 9.51 -16.84 2.12
C LEU A 29 8.48 -17.66 1.32
N VAL A 30 7.43 -17.00 0.82
CA VAL A 30 6.44 -17.63 -0.05
C VAL A 30 7.08 -18.12 -1.35
N PHE A 31 7.94 -17.30 -1.98
CA PHE A 31 8.70 -17.70 -3.17
C PHE A 31 9.60 -18.91 -2.89
N ILE A 32 10.40 -18.87 -1.82
CA ILE A 32 11.30 -19.97 -1.44
C ILE A 32 10.49 -21.25 -1.23
N GLY A 33 9.40 -21.18 -0.45
CA GLY A 33 8.51 -22.31 -0.22
C GLY A 33 7.94 -22.88 -1.52
N PHE A 34 7.42 -22.01 -2.40
CA PHE A 34 6.91 -22.43 -3.70
C PHE A 34 7.98 -23.12 -4.55
N SER A 35 9.19 -22.55 -4.62
CA SER A 35 10.31 -23.11 -5.39
C SER A 35 10.75 -24.48 -4.85
N PHE A 36 10.63 -24.76 -3.56
CA PHE A 36 10.90 -26.09 -3.00
C PHE A 36 9.88 -27.15 -3.42
N PHE A 37 8.60 -26.78 -3.57
CA PHE A 37 7.54 -27.72 -3.96
C PHE A 37 7.31 -27.80 -5.47
N SER A 38 7.70 -26.75 -6.19
CA SER A 38 7.71 -26.69 -7.64
C SER A 38 8.80 -27.62 -8.16
N ASN A 39 8.42 -28.85 -8.52
CA ASN A 39 9.29 -29.86 -9.14
C ASN A 39 9.65 -29.47 -10.59
N SER A 40 9.83 -28.18 -10.86
CA SER A 40 10.00 -27.60 -12.18
C SER A 40 11.46 -27.71 -12.61
N GLN A 41 11.70 -28.31 -13.77
CA GLN A 41 12.99 -28.26 -14.47
C GLN A 41 13.35 -26.85 -14.94
N THR A 42 12.41 -25.90 -14.84
CA THR A 42 12.57 -24.48 -15.14
C THR A 42 12.82 -23.69 -13.86
N GLU A 43 13.96 -23.00 -13.81
CA GLU A 43 14.28 -22.04 -12.76
C GLU A 43 13.42 -20.78 -12.94
N LEU A 44 12.35 -20.67 -12.15
CA LEU A 44 11.52 -19.46 -12.10
C LEU A 44 12.21 -18.41 -11.24
N THR A 45 12.36 -17.20 -11.76
CA THR A 45 12.88 -16.07 -10.98
C THR A 45 11.80 -15.50 -10.05
N PHE A 46 12.22 -14.79 -9.01
CA PHE A 46 11.30 -14.09 -8.09
C PHE A 46 10.32 -13.18 -8.85
N SER A 47 10.81 -12.39 -9.81
CA SER A 47 10.00 -11.47 -10.62
C SER A 47 8.99 -12.19 -11.51
N GLN A 48 9.29 -13.39 -12.00
CA GLN A 48 8.39 -14.15 -12.87
C GLN A 48 7.15 -14.67 -12.13
N LEU A 49 7.22 -14.91 -10.81
CA LEU A 49 6.03 -15.30 -10.04
C LEU A 49 4.96 -14.21 -10.04
N PHE A 50 5.36 -12.94 -10.03
CA PHE A 50 4.43 -11.81 -10.02
C PHE A 50 3.75 -11.56 -11.37
N ILE A 51 3.96 -12.42 -12.38
CA ILE A 51 3.15 -12.44 -13.61
C ILE A 51 1.88 -13.28 -13.40
N LEU A 52 1.91 -14.24 -12.48
CA LEU A 52 0.80 -15.15 -12.24
C LEU A 52 -0.27 -14.47 -11.37
N PRO A 53 -1.56 -14.48 -11.78
CA PRO A 53 -2.59 -13.74 -11.08
C PRO A 53 -2.73 -14.05 -9.59
N GLN A 54 -2.63 -15.31 -9.19
CA GLN A 54 -2.68 -15.68 -7.77
C GLN A 54 -1.56 -15.05 -6.94
N PHE A 55 -0.34 -14.92 -7.51
CA PHE A 55 0.80 -14.33 -6.81
C PHE A 55 0.71 -12.81 -6.78
N VAL A 56 0.18 -12.17 -7.82
CA VAL A 56 -0.11 -10.72 -7.80
C VAL A 56 -1.07 -10.38 -6.66
N ILE A 57 -2.16 -11.14 -6.52
CA ILE A 57 -3.16 -10.91 -5.48
C ILE A 57 -2.57 -11.22 -4.10
N ALA A 58 -1.86 -12.33 -3.95
CA ALA A 58 -1.23 -12.70 -2.68
C ALA A 58 -0.18 -11.67 -2.24
N ALA A 59 0.64 -11.19 -3.17
CA ALA A 59 1.64 -10.16 -2.93
C ALA A 59 1.00 -8.86 -2.44
N ALA A 60 0.01 -8.35 -3.18
CA ALA A 60 -0.75 -7.17 -2.79
C ALA A 60 -1.42 -7.38 -1.43
N PHE A 61 -1.99 -8.56 -1.16
CA PHE A 61 -2.58 -8.85 0.15
C PHE A 61 -1.58 -8.81 1.29
N ILE A 62 -0.38 -9.37 1.10
CA ILE A 62 0.69 -9.33 2.09
C ILE A 62 1.09 -7.87 2.36
N GLU A 63 1.34 -7.08 1.31
CA GLU A 63 1.73 -5.67 1.45
C GLU A 63 0.68 -4.84 2.19
N GLU A 64 -0.58 -4.97 1.79
CA GLU A 64 -1.67 -4.23 2.42
C GLU A 64 -1.95 -4.70 3.85
N THR A 65 -1.69 -5.98 4.16
CA THR A 65 -1.76 -6.49 5.53
C THR A 65 -0.70 -5.86 6.43
N PHE A 66 0.57 -5.81 6.00
CA PHE A 66 1.64 -5.16 6.77
C PHE A 66 1.36 -3.68 6.98
N ARG A 67 0.90 -3.00 5.93
CA ARG A 67 0.52 -1.60 5.99
C ARG A 67 -0.64 -1.36 6.96
N TYR A 68 -1.68 -2.19 6.92
CA TYR A 68 -2.78 -2.14 7.89
C TYR A 68 -2.27 -2.32 9.32
N LEU A 69 -1.40 -3.30 9.57
CA LEU A 69 -0.90 -3.58 10.91
C LEU A 69 -0.12 -2.39 11.48
N ILE A 70 0.74 -1.76 10.69
CA ILE A 70 1.48 -0.59 11.15
C ILE A 70 0.54 0.61 11.37
N ILE A 71 -0.38 0.89 10.44
CA ILE A 71 -1.33 2.00 10.59
C ILE A 71 -2.23 1.80 11.83
N SER A 72 -2.79 0.61 11.99
CA SER A 72 -3.72 0.31 13.09
C SER A 72 -3.05 0.14 14.45
N LYS A 73 -1.79 -0.30 14.54
CA LYS A 73 -1.15 -0.56 15.84
C LYS A 73 -0.13 0.49 16.24
N VAL A 74 0.48 1.18 15.29
CA VAL A 74 1.58 2.10 15.56
C VAL A 74 1.12 3.54 15.43
N VAL A 75 0.55 3.90 14.29
CA VAL A 75 0.10 5.28 14.02
C VAL A 75 -1.03 5.71 14.97
N GLU A 76 -1.86 4.76 15.42
CA GLU A 76 -3.00 5.03 16.34
C GLU A 76 -2.51 5.46 17.72
N MET A 77 -1.31 5.05 18.13
CA MET A 77 -0.77 5.38 19.46
C MET A 77 -0.43 6.85 19.62
N TYR A 78 -0.13 7.56 18.53
CA TYR A 78 0.40 8.93 18.59
C TYR A 78 -0.33 9.92 17.69
N SER A 79 -1.37 9.52 16.95
CA SER A 79 -2.08 10.45 16.08
C SER A 79 -3.58 10.20 16.06
N LEU A 80 -4.33 11.30 15.92
CA LEU A 80 -5.79 11.31 15.90
C LEU A 80 -6.28 12.15 14.73
N SER A 81 -7.54 11.95 14.35
CA SER A 81 -8.25 12.80 13.38
C SER A 81 -7.49 12.99 12.06
N LYS A 82 -7.33 14.23 11.57
CA LYS A 82 -6.61 14.53 10.33
C LYS A 82 -5.14 14.12 10.38
N SER A 83 -4.48 14.28 11.53
CA SER A 83 -3.07 13.90 11.69
C SER A 83 -2.88 12.40 11.46
N PHE A 84 -3.85 11.57 11.87
CA PHE A 84 -3.82 10.13 11.62
C PHE A 84 -3.83 9.78 10.13
N ILE A 85 -4.69 10.41 9.33
CA ILE A 85 -4.72 10.20 7.88
C ILE A 85 -3.42 10.70 7.24
N ILE A 86 -2.95 11.90 7.62
CA ILE A 86 -1.71 12.47 7.06
C ILE A 86 -0.52 11.55 7.36
N ASN A 87 -0.37 11.08 8.61
CA ASN A 87 0.68 10.13 8.98
C ASN A 87 0.55 8.82 8.20
N SER A 88 -0.67 8.35 7.95
CA SER A 88 -0.89 7.19 7.08
C SER A 88 -0.45 7.45 5.62
N LEU A 89 -0.60 8.66 5.08
CA LEU A 89 -0.03 9.01 3.77
C LEU A 89 1.50 8.93 3.78
N PHE A 90 2.16 9.35 4.87
CA PHE A 90 3.61 9.23 5.03
C PHE A 90 4.08 7.77 5.13
N ILE A 91 3.30 6.88 5.73
CA ILE A 91 3.53 5.42 5.66
C ILE A 91 3.58 4.95 4.20
N GLY A 92 2.61 5.39 3.39
CA GLY A 92 2.60 5.07 1.96
C GLY A 92 3.78 5.67 1.18
N LEU A 93 4.24 6.86 1.57
CA LEU A 93 5.44 7.46 1.00
C LEU A 93 6.70 6.65 1.31
N GLY A 94 6.85 6.17 2.55
CA GLY A 94 7.95 5.27 2.93
C GLY A 94 7.91 3.95 2.18
N PHE A 95 6.71 3.44 1.95
CA PHE A 95 6.49 2.22 1.16
C PHE A 95 6.95 2.40 -0.29
N ALA A 96 6.46 3.46 -0.96
CA ALA A 96 6.84 3.79 -2.34
C ALA A 96 8.35 4.05 -2.48
N ALA A 97 8.95 4.79 -1.53
CA ALA A 97 10.39 5.06 -1.55
C ALA A 97 11.23 3.76 -1.46
N THR A 98 10.78 2.80 -0.65
CA THR A 98 11.43 1.49 -0.54
C THR A 98 11.36 0.73 -1.86
N GLU A 99 10.18 0.70 -2.49
CA GLU A 99 10.00 0.05 -3.78
C GLU A 99 10.86 0.71 -4.87
N PHE A 100 10.92 2.03 -4.93
CA PHE A 100 11.73 2.74 -5.93
C PHE A 100 13.21 2.42 -5.79
N LEU A 101 13.71 2.37 -4.54
CA LEU A 101 15.09 1.98 -4.27
C LEU A 101 15.37 0.54 -4.73
N LEU A 102 14.42 -0.38 -4.53
CA LEU A 102 14.55 -1.78 -4.97
C LEU A 102 14.49 -1.90 -6.51
N LEU A 103 13.62 -1.13 -7.16
CA LEU A 103 13.53 -1.08 -8.62
C LEU A 103 14.80 -0.49 -9.23
N GLU A 104 15.36 0.56 -8.64
CA GLU A 104 16.64 1.15 -9.04
C GLU A 104 17.80 0.16 -8.88
N THR A 105 17.93 -0.45 -7.70
CA THR A 105 19.02 -1.40 -7.41
C THR A 105 18.93 -2.69 -8.23
N SER A 106 17.73 -3.10 -8.65
CA SER A 106 17.54 -4.24 -9.54
C SER A 106 17.74 -3.93 -11.02
N GLY A 107 18.01 -2.67 -11.38
CA GLY A 107 18.16 -2.22 -12.78
C GLY A 107 16.85 -2.19 -13.57
N ASN A 108 15.70 -2.28 -12.89
CA ASN A 108 14.36 -2.32 -13.49
C ASN A 108 13.59 -1.02 -13.26
N LEU A 109 14.28 0.11 -13.12
CA LEU A 109 13.63 1.39 -12.86
C LEU A 109 12.72 1.76 -14.05
N PRO A 110 11.40 1.84 -13.85
CA PRO A 110 10.49 2.18 -14.92
C PRO A 110 10.54 3.69 -15.19
N ASN A 111 9.83 4.13 -16.25
CA ASN A 111 9.75 5.55 -16.56
C ASN A 111 9.03 6.36 -15.45
N ASN A 112 9.22 7.68 -15.48
CA ASN A 112 8.66 8.59 -14.47
C ASN A 112 7.13 8.54 -14.36
N GLN A 113 6.44 8.15 -15.44
CA GLN A 113 5.00 7.97 -15.41
C GLN A 113 4.63 6.82 -14.48
N ILE A 114 5.20 5.63 -14.68
CA ILE A 114 4.91 4.45 -13.85
C ILE A 114 5.34 4.68 -12.40
N LEU A 115 6.47 5.36 -12.16
CA LEU A 115 6.89 5.75 -10.81
C LEU A 115 5.85 6.65 -10.14
N SER A 116 5.32 7.64 -10.86
CA SER A 116 4.27 8.52 -10.32
C SER A 116 2.98 7.75 -10.02
N GLU A 117 2.61 6.82 -10.90
CA GLU A 117 1.44 5.95 -10.74
C GLU A 117 1.60 5.04 -9.49
N LEU A 118 2.76 4.39 -9.32
CA LEU A 118 3.10 3.60 -8.13
C LEU A 118 3.06 4.43 -6.84
N ALA A 119 3.65 5.62 -6.84
CA ALA A 119 3.59 6.52 -5.69
C ALA A 119 2.14 6.84 -5.30
N ILE A 120 1.28 7.14 -6.26
CA ILE A 120 -0.14 7.43 -6.00
C ILE A 120 -0.84 6.20 -5.41
N VAL A 121 -0.57 4.99 -5.91
CA VAL A 121 -1.15 3.75 -5.38
C VAL A 121 -0.72 3.55 -3.92
N HIS A 122 0.58 3.60 -3.63
CA HIS A 122 1.08 3.38 -2.27
C HIS A 122 0.62 4.46 -1.30
N ILE A 123 0.80 5.74 -1.63
CA ILE A 123 0.39 6.86 -0.79
C ILE A 123 -1.13 6.84 -0.60
N GLY A 124 -1.87 6.72 -1.69
CA GLY A 124 -3.33 6.81 -1.68
C GLY A 124 -4.01 5.65 -0.97
N ILE A 125 -3.56 4.41 -1.18
CA ILE A 125 -4.12 3.26 -0.45
C ILE A 125 -3.82 3.38 1.04
N SER A 126 -2.63 3.85 1.44
CA SER A 126 -2.33 4.07 2.86
C SER A 126 -3.26 5.10 3.50
N GLY A 127 -3.59 6.18 2.79
CA GLY A 127 -4.57 7.16 3.29
C GLY A 127 -6.00 6.61 3.38
N ILE A 128 -6.41 5.74 2.46
CA ILE A 128 -7.71 5.03 2.53
C ILE A 128 -7.75 4.09 3.74
N ILE A 129 -6.69 3.30 3.95
CA ILE A 129 -6.55 2.44 5.14
C ILE A 129 -6.62 3.29 6.40
N GLY A 130 -5.86 4.39 6.45
CA GLY A 130 -5.86 5.33 7.57
C GLY A 130 -7.25 5.86 7.89
N TYR A 131 -7.99 6.34 6.89
CA TYR A 131 -9.36 6.80 7.12
C TYR A 131 -10.26 5.69 7.66
N LEU A 132 -10.24 4.50 7.05
CA LEU A 132 -11.11 3.40 7.44
C LEU A 132 -10.80 2.87 8.84
N VAL A 133 -9.53 2.81 9.21
CA VAL A 133 -9.08 2.49 10.57
C VAL A 133 -9.57 3.54 11.56
N ALA A 134 -9.47 4.83 11.23
CA ALA A 134 -9.89 5.91 12.12
C ALA A 134 -11.42 5.96 12.37
N VAL A 135 -12.23 5.52 11.40
CA VAL A 135 -13.71 5.59 11.50
C VAL A 135 -14.39 4.25 11.81
N LYS A 136 -13.63 3.16 11.90
CA LYS A 136 -14.10 1.83 12.29
C LYS A 136 -13.31 1.37 13.52
N ASN A 137 -13.68 0.24 14.11
CA ASN A 137 -12.93 -0.33 15.23
C ASN A 137 -11.82 -1.25 14.68
N PRO A 138 -10.53 -0.88 14.73
CA PRO A 138 -9.43 -1.69 14.19
C PRO A 138 -9.20 -3.02 14.91
N GLN A 139 -9.70 -3.18 16.14
CA GLN A 139 -9.59 -4.41 16.93
C GLN A 139 -10.56 -5.50 16.44
N LYS A 140 -11.58 -5.14 15.65
CA LYS A 140 -12.50 -6.12 15.08
C LYS A 140 -11.88 -6.78 13.85
N VAL A 141 -11.86 -8.11 13.84
CA VAL A 141 -11.38 -8.91 12.70
C VAL A 141 -12.11 -8.55 11.40
N TRP A 142 -13.40 -8.24 11.46
CA TRP A 142 -14.16 -7.78 10.29
C TRP A 142 -13.68 -6.46 9.71
N THR A 143 -13.15 -5.54 10.53
CA THR A 143 -12.54 -4.30 10.05
C THR A 143 -11.27 -4.63 9.26
N PHE A 144 -10.42 -5.51 9.80
CA PHE A 144 -9.23 -5.99 9.10
C PHE A 144 -9.60 -6.62 7.75
N ILE A 145 -10.52 -7.59 7.74
CA ILE A 145 -10.95 -8.27 6.50
C ILE A 145 -11.44 -7.26 5.47
N TYR A 146 -12.33 -6.34 5.86
CA TYR A 146 -12.86 -5.33 4.96
C TYR A 146 -11.78 -4.40 4.39
N VAL A 147 -10.92 -3.87 5.26
CA VAL A 147 -9.88 -2.91 4.86
C VAL A 147 -8.81 -3.58 4.00
N ALA A 148 -8.31 -4.74 4.43
CA ALA A 148 -7.31 -5.50 3.69
C ALA A 148 -7.84 -5.91 2.31
N THR A 149 -9.07 -6.46 2.24
CA THR A 149 -9.67 -6.86 0.95
C THR A 149 -9.82 -5.68 0.01
N LEU A 150 -10.34 -4.54 0.48
CA LEU A 150 -10.48 -3.35 -0.35
C LEU A 150 -9.13 -2.84 -0.86
N ALA A 151 -8.14 -2.73 0.02
CA ALA A 151 -6.80 -2.29 -0.33
C ALA A 151 -6.14 -3.25 -1.34
N THR A 152 -6.26 -4.56 -1.13
CA THR A 152 -5.76 -5.58 -2.05
C THR A 152 -6.42 -5.49 -3.41
N ILE A 153 -7.74 -5.29 -3.48
CA ILE A 153 -8.44 -5.12 -4.77
C ILE A 153 -7.90 -3.90 -5.51
N LEU A 154 -7.77 -2.74 -4.84
CA LEU A 154 -7.26 -1.52 -5.47
C LEU A 154 -5.82 -1.69 -5.96
N HIS A 155 -4.95 -2.24 -5.11
CA HIS A 155 -3.54 -2.44 -5.44
C HIS A 155 -3.37 -3.48 -6.56
N SER A 156 -3.93 -4.67 -6.41
CA SER A 156 -3.83 -5.71 -7.43
C SER A 156 -4.45 -5.29 -8.76
N SER A 157 -5.53 -4.50 -8.75
CA SER A 157 -6.11 -3.92 -9.97
C SER A 157 -5.09 -3.07 -10.73
N TYR A 158 -4.33 -2.23 -10.04
CA TYR A 158 -3.25 -1.47 -10.67
C TYR A 158 -2.17 -2.40 -11.23
N ASN A 159 -1.70 -3.37 -10.42
CA ASN A 159 -0.66 -4.33 -10.84
C ASN A 159 -1.10 -5.15 -12.06
N PHE A 160 -2.37 -5.53 -12.18
CA PHE A 160 -2.89 -6.20 -13.37
C PHE A 160 -2.95 -5.29 -14.60
N LEU A 161 -3.39 -4.04 -14.42
CA LEU A 161 -3.50 -3.10 -15.54
C LEU A 161 -2.13 -2.73 -16.13
N ILE A 162 -1.09 -2.64 -15.29
CA ILE A 162 0.25 -2.27 -15.76
C ILE A 162 0.98 -3.41 -16.47
N GLN A 163 0.73 -4.68 -16.11
CA GLN A 163 1.38 -5.85 -16.72
C GLN A 163 1.16 -5.96 -18.23
N LYS A 164 -0.03 -5.59 -18.70
CA LYS A 164 -0.41 -5.60 -20.13
C LYS A 164 -0.96 -4.25 -20.52
N ARG A 165 -0.20 -3.19 -20.22
CA ARG A 165 -0.61 -1.81 -20.51
C ARG A 165 -0.72 -1.59 -22.01
N GLU A 166 -1.95 -1.44 -22.50
CA GLU A 166 -2.27 -0.94 -23.83
C GLU A 166 -3.11 0.34 -23.72
N PHE A 167 -3.75 0.73 -24.83
CA PHE A 167 -4.57 1.95 -24.92
C PHE A 167 -5.70 1.96 -23.89
N PHE A 168 -6.50 0.88 -23.81
CA PHE A 168 -7.64 0.82 -22.91
C PHE A 168 -7.25 0.78 -21.43
N GLN A 169 -6.22 0.00 -21.08
CA GLN A 169 -5.71 -0.13 -19.72
C GLN A 169 -5.17 1.20 -19.21
N SER A 170 -4.58 2.02 -20.08
CA SER A 170 -4.10 3.35 -19.70
C SER A 170 -5.23 4.26 -19.18
N TYR A 171 -6.42 4.22 -19.79
CA TYR A 171 -7.58 4.96 -19.26
C TYR A 171 -8.10 4.37 -17.97
N LEU A 172 -8.12 3.04 -17.84
CA LEU A 172 -8.53 2.39 -16.59
C LEU A 172 -7.58 2.73 -15.43
N ILE A 173 -6.27 2.81 -15.69
CA ILE A 173 -5.28 3.28 -14.70
C ILE A 173 -5.62 4.71 -14.27
N LEU A 174 -5.87 5.62 -15.21
CA LEU A 174 -6.23 7.01 -14.87
C LEU A 174 -7.51 7.09 -14.03
N ILE A 175 -8.53 6.29 -14.36
CA ILE A 175 -9.77 6.21 -13.58
C ILE A 175 -9.47 5.69 -12.17
N LEU A 176 -8.71 4.60 -12.05
CA LEU A 176 -8.34 4.00 -10.76
C LEU A 176 -7.58 4.99 -9.87
N LEU A 177 -6.55 5.65 -10.42
CA LEU A 177 -5.75 6.64 -9.69
C LEU A 177 -6.59 7.86 -9.32
N GLY A 178 -7.45 8.33 -10.23
CA GLY A 178 -8.41 9.40 -9.96
C GLY A 178 -9.35 9.05 -8.81
N LEU A 179 -9.89 7.83 -8.78
CA LEU A 179 -10.73 7.35 -7.68
C LEU A 179 -9.96 7.30 -6.35
N ILE A 180 -8.72 6.82 -6.35
CA ILE A 180 -7.86 6.78 -5.16
C ILE A 180 -7.62 8.20 -4.61
N ILE A 181 -7.26 9.15 -5.49
CA ILE A 181 -6.99 10.55 -5.12
C ILE A 181 -8.27 11.20 -4.57
N LEU A 182 -9.38 11.13 -5.31
CA LEU A 182 -10.64 11.72 -4.90
C LEU A 182 -11.12 11.16 -3.56
N THR A 183 -11.02 9.84 -3.36
CA THR A 183 -11.38 9.19 -2.09
C THR A 183 -10.57 9.75 -0.92
N ASN A 184 -9.25 9.94 -1.10
CA ASN A 184 -8.42 10.54 -0.05
C ASN A 184 -8.79 12.00 0.25
N ILE A 185 -9.08 12.80 -0.77
CA ILE A 185 -9.57 14.18 -0.59
C ILE A 185 -10.87 14.17 0.21
N PHE A 186 -11.85 13.35 -0.18
CA PHE A 186 -13.12 13.22 0.54
C PHE A 186 -12.91 12.74 1.99
N ASN A 187 -12.02 11.77 2.22
CA ASN A 187 -11.71 11.26 3.55
C ASN A 187 -11.11 12.34 4.47
N LEU A 188 -10.18 13.14 3.96
CA LEU A 188 -9.57 14.26 4.70
C LEU A 188 -10.58 15.35 5.05
N LEU A 189 -11.52 15.65 4.16
CA LEU A 189 -12.60 16.61 4.42
C LEU A 189 -13.56 16.06 5.49
N ARG A 190 -13.98 14.80 5.34
CA ARG A 190 -15.01 14.17 6.18
C ARG A 190 -14.54 13.87 7.60
N ILE A 191 -13.27 13.51 7.82
CA ILE A 191 -12.82 13.12 9.17
C ILE A 191 -12.97 14.25 10.19
N SER A 192 -12.81 15.51 9.76
CA SER A 192 -13.07 16.68 10.60
C SER A 192 -14.53 16.81 11.04
N SER A 193 -15.47 16.45 10.16
CA SER A 193 -16.91 16.55 10.46
C SER A 193 -17.36 15.43 11.39
N LYS A 194 -16.82 14.22 11.21
CA LYS A 194 -17.30 13.03 11.92
C LYS A 194 -16.85 13.01 13.39
N LEU A 195 -15.62 13.44 13.66
CA LEU A 195 -15.06 13.51 15.02
C LEU A 195 -15.47 14.78 15.79
N ALA A 196 -16.14 15.74 15.16
CA ALA A 196 -16.76 16.88 15.85
C ALA A 196 -18.15 16.54 16.42
N HIS A 197 -18.69 15.37 16.08
CA HIS A 197 -20.01 14.89 16.50
C HIS A 197 -19.97 13.68 17.45
N ASP A 198 -18.77 13.16 17.74
CA ASP A 198 -18.50 12.16 18.78
C ASP A 198 -17.90 12.87 20.00
#